data_AF-A0A7C9AXP3-F1
#
_entry.id   AF-A0A7C9AXP3-F1
#
_cell.length_a   1.000
_cell.length_b   1.000
_cell.length_c   1.000
_cell.angle_alpha   90.00
_cell.angle_beta   90.00
_cell.angle_gamma   90.00
#
_symmetry.space_group_name_H-M   'P 1'
#
loop_
_entity.id
_entity.type
_entity.pdbx_description
1 polymer ?
#
loop_
_entity_poly.entity_id
_entity_poly.type
_entity_poly.pdbx_seq_one_letter_code
_entity_poly.pdbx_strand_id
1 'polypeptide(L)'
;TRSFGQTPQPPVAASQLVSAPTPGVSGNFPIGCISAYVATFATEDPTMYDELGCLKRLNDIAKFYNDHLQQGIRELQKEHPHTVIIYGDYFHGLREVLRLAPMLGISYFPCLSH
;
A
#
# COMPACT_ATOMS: atom_id res chain seq x y z
N THR A 1 -62.25 18.03 18.10
CA THR A 1 -61.24 18.61 17.17
C THR A 1 -59.86 18.41 17.78
N ARG A 2 -59.15 17.35 17.36
CA ARG A 2 -57.86 16.96 17.93
C ARG A 2 -56.76 17.58 17.07
N SER A 3 -56.14 18.69 17.52
CA SER A 3 -54.98 19.27 16.85
C SER A 3 -53.74 18.44 17.18
N PHE A 4 -53.21 17.72 16.20
CA PHE A 4 -51.85 17.17 16.29
C PHE A 4 -50.87 18.33 16.19
N GLY A 5 -50.32 18.76 17.33
CA GLY A 5 -49.17 19.66 17.36
C GLY A 5 -47.94 18.91 16.85
N GLN A 6 -47.37 19.36 15.73
CA GLN A 6 -46.06 18.90 15.30
C GLN A 6 -45.01 19.43 16.28
N THR A 7 -44.37 18.54 17.02
CA THR A 7 -43.15 18.86 17.76
C THR A 7 -42.04 19.25 16.77
N PRO A 8 -41.25 20.32 17.01
CA PRO A 8 -40.11 20.64 16.17
C PRO A 8 -39.15 19.45 16.13
N GLN A 9 -38.88 18.94 14.93
CA GLN A 9 -37.82 17.96 14.73
C GLN A 9 -36.48 18.64 15.10
N PRO A 10 -35.64 18.04 15.97
CA PRO A 10 -34.28 18.52 16.14
C PRO A 10 -33.55 18.47 14.79
N PRO A 11 -32.58 19.36 14.52
CA PRO A 11 -31.81 19.29 13.29
C PRO A 11 -31.18 17.91 13.18
N VAL A 12 -31.62 17.15 12.17
CA VAL A 12 -31.05 15.86 11.79
C VAL A 12 -29.68 16.14 11.17
N ALA A 13 -28.72 16.55 11.99
CA ALA A 13 -27.36 16.92 11.58
C ALA A 13 -26.28 16.32 12.49
N ALA A 14 -26.62 15.29 13.29
CA ALA A 14 -25.66 14.60 14.16
C ALA A 14 -25.64 13.06 13.99
N SER A 15 -26.45 12.49 13.10
CA SER A 15 -26.56 11.03 12.94
C SER A 15 -26.05 10.49 11.60
N GLN A 16 -25.44 11.33 10.76
CA GLN A 16 -24.76 10.90 9.54
C GLN A 16 -23.25 10.83 9.76
N LEU A 17 -22.82 10.10 10.78
CA LEU A 17 -21.51 9.43 10.76
C LEU A 17 -21.73 8.00 10.26
N VAL A 18 -22.37 7.85 9.09
CA VAL A 18 -22.01 6.72 8.24
C VAL A 18 -20.60 7.05 7.82
N SER A 19 -19.61 6.42 8.47
CA SER A 19 -18.21 6.56 8.12
C SER A 19 -18.08 6.25 6.64
N ALA A 20 -17.98 7.28 5.78
CA ALA A 20 -17.68 7.06 4.39
C ALA A 20 -16.42 6.21 4.33
N PRO A 21 -16.38 5.11 3.56
CA PRO A 21 -15.20 4.28 3.49
C PRO A 21 -14.02 5.16 3.10
N THR A 22 -13.02 5.21 3.98
CA THR A 22 -11.81 6.00 3.78
C THR A 22 -11.13 5.48 2.51
N PRO A 23 -10.93 6.32 1.46
CA PRO A 23 -10.28 5.86 0.24
C PRO A 23 -8.90 5.27 0.56
N GLY A 24 -8.74 3.99 0.26
CA GLY A 24 -7.47 3.28 0.36
C GLY A 24 -6.71 3.38 -0.96
N VAL A 25 -5.44 3.77 -0.87
CA VAL A 25 -4.54 3.85 -2.02
C VAL A 25 -3.36 2.93 -1.77
N SER A 26 -3.20 1.92 -2.62
CA SER A 26 -2.13 0.93 -2.49
C SER A 26 -0.86 1.41 -3.18
N GLY A 27 0.25 1.41 -2.45
CA GLY A 27 1.58 1.45 -3.05
C GLY A 27 1.88 0.17 -3.82
N ASN A 28 2.83 0.27 -4.75
CA ASN A 28 3.37 -0.88 -5.44
C ASN A 28 4.30 -1.69 -4.53
N PHE A 29 4.35 -2.99 -4.76
CA PHE A 29 5.19 -3.96 -4.06
C PHE A 29 6.66 -3.81 -4.46
N PRO A 30 7.63 -4.39 -3.71
CA PRO A 30 9.00 -4.51 -4.19
C PRO A 30 9.03 -5.55 -5.32
N ILE A 31 8.70 -5.14 -6.54
CA ILE A 31 8.50 -6.06 -7.67
C ILE A 31 9.76 -6.85 -8.03
N GLY A 32 10.96 -6.35 -7.68
CA GLY A 32 12.20 -7.11 -7.82
C GLY A 32 12.28 -8.36 -6.95
N CYS A 33 11.37 -8.52 -5.98
CA CYS A 33 11.21 -9.70 -5.13
C CYS A 33 10.14 -10.67 -5.66
N ILE A 34 9.50 -10.41 -6.81
CA ILE A 34 8.53 -11.35 -7.37
C ILE A 34 9.29 -12.51 -8.01
N SER A 35 9.04 -13.73 -7.55
CA SER A 35 9.79 -14.93 -8.00
C SER A 35 9.78 -15.10 -9.52
N ALA A 36 8.68 -14.78 -10.20
CA ALA A 36 8.60 -14.83 -11.66
C ALA A 36 9.57 -13.85 -12.34
N TYR A 37 9.72 -12.63 -11.80
CA TYR A 37 10.65 -11.63 -12.33
C TYR A 37 12.09 -11.98 -11.99
N VAL A 38 12.35 -12.46 -10.77
CA VAL A 38 13.69 -12.95 -10.42
C VAL A 38 14.11 -14.10 -11.34
N ALA A 39 13.23 -15.06 -11.61
CA ALA A 39 13.52 -16.18 -12.49
C ALA A 39 13.74 -15.75 -13.96
N THR A 40 12.98 -14.77 -14.44
CA THR A 40 13.04 -14.32 -15.84
C THR A 40 14.24 -13.40 -16.11
N PHE A 41 14.62 -12.58 -15.14
CA PHE A 41 15.68 -11.57 -15.28
C PHE A 41 16.91 -11.92 -14.44
N ALA A 42 17.10 -13.20 -14.10
CA ALA A 42 18.25 -13.64 -13.34
C ALA A 42 19.56 -13.37 -14.10
N THR A 43 20.59 -12.96 -13.37
CA THR A 43 21.94 -12.73 -13.90
C THR A 43 22.97 -13.32 -12.95
N GLU A 44 24.13 -13.73 -13.47
CA GLU A 44 25.25 -14.16 -12.64
C GLU A 44 25.90 -13.00 -11.86
N ASP A 45 25.59 -11.75 -12.20
CA ASP A 45 26.11 -10.57 -11.53
C ASP A 45 25.44 -10.36 -10.15
N PRO A 46 26.14 -10.62 -9.02
CA PRO A 46 25.57 -10.44 -7.69
C PRO A 46 25.26 -8.97 -7.39
N THR A 47 25.89 -8.03 -8.10
CA THR A 47 25.64 -6.59 -7.91
C THR A 47 24.29 -6.14 -8.45
N MET A 48 23.53 -7.00 -9.13
CA MET A 48 22.16 -6.69 -9.57
C MET A 48 21.11 -6.89 -8.48
N TYR A 49 21.48 -7.56 -7.38
CA TYR A 49 20.59 -7.92 -6.30
C TYR A 49 20.81 -7.06 -5.05
N ASP A 50 19.79 -6.98 -4.20
CA ASP A 50 19.85 -6.37 -2.86
C ASP A 50 20.09 -7.43 -1.77
N GLU A 51 20.08 -7.01 -0.51
CA GLU A 51 20.34 -7.88 0.65
C GLU A 51 19.30 -9.00 0.85
N LEU A 52 18.14 -8.90 0.20
CA LEU A 52 17.09 -9.91 0.22
C LEU A 52 17.10 -10.80 -1.04
N GLY A 53 18.08 -10.62 -1.93
CA GLY A 53 18.16 -11.34 -3.20
C GLY A 53 17.17 -10.84 -4.25
N CYS A 54 16.65 -9.62 -4.11
CA CYS A 54 15.71 -9.02 -5.05
C CYS A 54 16.42 -8.16 -6.10
N LEU A 55 15.88 -8.11 -7.32
CA LEU A 55 16.44 -7.30 -8.42
C LEU A 55 16.32 -5.79 -8.13
N LYS A 56 17.45 -5.10 -7.95
CA LYS A 56 17.50 -3.68 -7.57
C LYS A 56 16.79 -2.77 -8.57
N ARG A 57 17.08 -2.92 -9.87
CA ARG A 57 16.48 -2.08 -10.91
C ARG A 57 14.95 -2.13 -10.92
N LEU A 58 14.37 -3.31 -10.70
CA LEU A 58 12.92 -3.47 -10.65
C LEU A 58 12.34 -2.85 -9.37
N ASN A 59 13.04 -3.00 -8.24
CA ASN A 59 12.67 -2.32 -7.00
C ASN A 59 12.74 -0.79 -7.14
N ASP A 60 13.71 -0.25 -7.89
CA ASP A 60 13.84 1.19 -8.10
C ASP A 60 12.69 1.76 -8.95
N ILE A 61 12.17 1.01 -9.91
CA ILE A 61 10.94 1.38 -10.65
C ILE A 61 9.74 1.45 -9.69
N ALA A 62 9.59 0.47 -8.79
CA ALA A 62 8.51 0.49 -7.81
C ALA A 62 8.63 1.66 -6.82
N LYS A 63 9.84 1.99 -6.35
CA LYS A 63 10.09 3.17 -5.50
C LYS A 63 9.71 4.46 -6.23
N PHE A 64 10.17 4.63 -7.47
CA PHE A 64 9.84 5.80 -8.28
C PHE A 64 8.32 5.99 -8.42
N TYR A 65 7.58 4.91 -8.72
CA TYR A 65 6.12 4.95 -8.78
C TYR A 65 5.50 5.34 -7.43
N ASN A 66 5.97 4.74 -6.34
CA ASN A 66 5.48 5.01 -4.99
C ASN A 66 5.73 6.45 -4.53
N ASP A 67 6.86 7.03 -4.89
CA ASP A 67 7.20 8.42 -4.57
C ASP A 67 6.23 9.40 -5.25
N HIS A 68 5.93 9.18 -6.53
CA HIS A 68 4.96 9.97 -7.29
C HIS A 68 3.53 9.77 -6.76
N LEU A 69 3.17 8.54 -6.41
CA LEU A 69 1.87 8.23 -5.82
C LEU A 69 1.67 8.96 -4.49
N GLN A 70 2.66 8.91 -3.60
CA GLN A 70 2.60 9.62 -2.33
C GLN A 70 2.58 11.14 -2.52
N GLN A 71 3.26 11.66 -3.55
CA GLN A 71 3.13 13.07 -3.91
C GLN A 71 1.70 13.43 -4.30
N GLY A 72 1.06 12.66 -5.19
CA GLY A 72 -0.33 12.87 -5.57
C GLY A 72 -1.29 12.78 -4.38
N ILE A 73 -1.07 11.84 -3.45
CA ILE A 73 -1.84 11.73 -2.20
C ILE A 73 -1.70 13.02 -1.37
N ARG A 74 -0.48 13.54 -1.21
CA ARG A 74 -0.25 14.80 -0.47
C ARG A 74 -0.92 16.00 -1.13
N GLU A 75 -0.97 16.04 -2.46
CA GLU A 75 -1.66 17.09 -3.21
C GLU A 75 -3.17 17.00 -3.01
N LEU A 76 -3.76 15.80 -3.15
CA LEU A 76 -5.18 15.56 -2.89
C LEU A 76 -5.59 15.88 -1.45
N GLN A 77 -4.74 15.57 -0.46
CA GLN A 77 -5.00 15.91 0.94
C GLN A 77 -5.01 17.43 1.19
N LYS A 78 -4.25 18.22 0.42
CA LYS A 78 -4.30 19.69 0.50
C LYS A 78 -5.60 20.24 -0.08
N GLU A 79 -6.08 19.66 -1.18
CA GLU A 79 -7.33 20.05 -1.83
C GLU A 79 -8.57 19.60 -1.04
N HIS A 80 -8.45 18.49 -0.31
CA HIS A 80 -9.53 17.88 0.46
C HIS A 80 -9.13 17.66 1.94
N PRO A 81 -9.01 18.72 2.75
CA PRO A 81 -8.48 18.63 4.12
C PRO A 81 -9.35 17.81 5.10
N HIS A 82 -10.60 17.54 4.74
CA HIS A 82 -11.52 16.71 5.53
C HIS A 82 -11.57 15.25 5.06
N THR A 83 -10.84 14.91 4.01
CA THR A 83 -10.74 13.54 3.49
C THR A 83 -9.51 12.86 4.07
N VAL A 84 -9.73 11.76 4.79
CA VAL A 84 -8.63 10.87 5.17
C VAL A 84 -8.33 9.96 3.97
N ILE A 85 -7.06 9.82 3.61
CA ILE A 85 -6.58 8.88 2.59
C ILE A 85 -5.60 7.94 3.27
N ILE A 86 -5.86 6.63 3.20
CA ILE A 86 -4.98 5.62 3.80
C ILE A 86 -4.05 5.09 2.71
N TYR A 87 -2.74 5.21 2.93
CA TYR A 87 -1.73 4.64 2.04
C TYR A 87 -1.30 3.25 2.53
N GLY A 88 -1.36 2.26 1.63
CA GLY A 88 -0.82 0.93 1.89
C GLY A 88 0.63 0.83 1.44
N ASP A 89 1.57 0.89 2.38
CA ASP A 89 3.01 0.72 2.11
C ASP A 89 3.38 -0.76 1.90
N TYR A 90 2.96 -1.30 0.77
CA TYR A 90 3.25 -2.66 0.38
C TYR A 90 4.72 -2.90 0.05
N PHE A 91 5.46 -1.85 -0.31
CA PHE A 91 6.89 -1.94 -0.58
C PHE A 91 7.63 -2.39 0.68
N HIS A 92 7.51 -1.63 1.76
CA HIS A 92 8.18 -1.96 3.02
C HIS A 92 7.51 -3.13 3.74
N GLY A 93 6.18 -3.22 3.68
CA GLY A 93 5.43 -4.32 4.29
C GLY A 93 5.88 -5.69 3.79
N LEU A 94 6.00 -5.88 2.47
CA LEU A 94 6.47 -7.16 1.93
C LEU A 94 7.95 -7.40 2.26
N ARG A 95 8.82 -6.38 2.17
CA ARG A 95 10.24 -6.53 2.53
C ARG A 95 10.43 -7.00 3.96
N GLU A 96 9.63 -6.49 4.90
CA GLU A 96 9.71 -6.93 6.29
C GLU A 96 9.28 -8.39 6.44
N VAL A 97 8.20 -8.81 5.78
CA VAL A 97 7.80 -10.23 5.76
C VAL A 97 8.92 -11.11 5.19
N LEU A 98 9.57 -10.70 4.10
CA LEU A 98 10.68 -11.45 3.51
C LEU A 98 11.89 -11.55 4.45
N ARG A 99 12.21 -10.46 5.17
CA ARG A 99 13.27 -10.44 6.18
C ARG A 99 12.98 -11.40 7.34
N LEU A 100 11.72 -11.49 7.74
CA LEU A 100 11.26 -12.35 8.83
C LEU A 100 10.94 -13.79 8.37
N ALA A 101 10.92 -14.06 7.06
CA ALA A 101 10.52 -15.34 6.50
C ALA A 101 11.22 -16.56 7.15
N PRO A 102 12.55 -16.54 7.39
CA PRO A 102 13.23 -17.65 8.07
C PRO A 102 12.70 -17.92 9.49
N MET A 103 12.31 -16.87 10.22
CA MET A 103 11.76 -17.00 11.58
C MET A 103 10.28 -17.42 11.57
N LEU A 104 9.56 -17.11 10.50
CA LEU A 104 8.15 -17.47 10.32
C LEU A 104 7.96 -18.89 9.75
N GLY A 105 9.05 -19.62 9.50
CA GLY A 105 9.01 -20.93 8.84
C GLY A 105 8.63 -20.84 7.36
N ILE A 106 8.80 -19.68 6.74
CA ILE A 106 8.53 -19.45 5.32
C ILE A 106 9.85 -19.60 4.56
N SER A 107 9.92 -20.60 3.69
CA SER A 107 11.02 -20.74 2.75
C SER A 107 10.81 -19.80 1.56
N TYR A 108 11.39 -18.61 1.65
CA TYR A 108 11.49 -17.70 0.51
C TYR A 108 12.87 -17.86 -0.14
N PHE A 109 12.94 -18.75 -1.13
CA PHE A 109 14.05 -18.81 -2.06
C PHE A 109 13.59 -18.14 -3.36
N PRO A 110 14.00 -16.89 -3.65
CA PRO A 110 13.97 -16.43 -5.04
C PRO A 110 14.76 -17.47 -5.82
N CYS A 111 14.20 -18.02 -6.90
CA CYS A 111 14.75 -19.15 -7.65
C CYS A 111 16.18 -18.87 -8.16
N LEU A 112 17.18 -19.00 -7.28
CA LEU A 112 18.62 -18.87 -7.50
C LEU A 112 19.30 -20.25 -7.43
N SER A 113 18.51 -21.32 -7.38
CA SER A 113 19.01 -22.68 -7.51
C SER A 113 19.41 -22.93 -8.96
N HIS A 114 20.71 -22.83 -9.22
CA HIS A 114 21.35 -23.74 -10.17
C HIS A 114 21.31 -25.17 -9.62
#